data_AF-A0A960VMT0-F1
#
_entry.id   AF-A0A960VMT0-F1
#
_cell.length_a   1.000
_cell.length_b   1.000
_cell.length_c   1.000
_cell.angle_alpha   90.00
_cell.angle_beta   90.00
_cell.angle_gamma   90.00
#
_symmetry.space_group_name_H-M   'P 1'
#
loop_
_entity.id
_entity.type
_entity.pdbx_description
1 polymer ?
#
loop_
_entity_poly.entity_id
_entity_poly.type
_entity_poly.pdbx_seq_one_letter_code
_entity_poly.pdbx_strand_id
1 'polypeptide(L)'
;MTYVVFGTAWIFWSDKALAVLARQPELLSFLQTCKGWLFILVTAAFLYVMIARSGAAIRHHEQEKQRVYDATLTAMHHILNNFLNQMMLFRTEAEQSGDFDPEILGYYDLVMEDARQQITRLEGVADVSPETIRGAIFPGMPVEYEQV
;
A
#
# COMPACT_ATOMS: atom_id res chain seq x y z
N MET A 1 -12.08 -25.65 -2.52
CA MET A 1 -12.89 -26.89 -2.43
C MET A 1 -14.33 -26.63 -2.02
N THR A 2 -14.61 -25.68 -1.12
CA THR A 2 -15.97 -25.35 -0.64
C THR A 2 -16.95 -24.92 -1.74
N TYR A 3 -16.47 -24.19 -2.75
CA TYR A 3 -17.30 -23.71 -3.87
C TYR A 3 -17.91 -24.84 -4.70
N VAL A 4 -17.13 -25.91 -4.94
CA VAL A 4 -17.58 -27.05 -5.74
C VAL A 4 -18.66 -27.84 -5.02
N VAL A 5 -18.51 -28.05 -3.70
CA VAL A 5 -19.46 -28.82 -2.88
C VAL A 5 -20.78 -28.08 -2.71
N PHE A 6 -20.73 -26.77 -2.47
CA PHE A 6 -21.95 -25.97 -2.37
C PHE A 6 -22.65 -25.83 -3.72
N GLY A 7 -21.88 -25.67 -4.81
CA GLY A 7 -22.42 -25.58 -6.16
C GLY A 7 -23.14 -26.85 -6.62
N THR A 8 -22.53 -28.03 -6.43
CA THR A 8 -23.16 -29.31 -6.80
C THR A 8 -24.35 -29.66 -5.92
N ALA A 9 -24.27 -29.41 -4.61
CA ALA A 9 -25.40 -29.62 -3.71
C ALA A 9 -26.60 -28.71 -4.06
N TRP A 10 -26.34 -27.45 -4.42
CA TRP A 10 -27.37 -26.50 -4.83
C TRP A 10 -28.06 -26.90 -6.14
N ILE A 11 -27.31 -27.35 -7.14
CA ILE A 11 -27.86 -27.80 -8.43
C ILE A 11 -28.77 -29.02 -8.22
N PHE A 12 -28.30 -30.04 -7.51
CA PHE A 12 -29.07 -31.28 -7.26
C PHE A 12 -30.35 -31.03 -6.48
N TRP A 13 -30.31 -30.19 -5.44
CA TRP A 13 -31.48 -29.90 -4.62
C TRP A 13 -32.49 -29.03 -5.36
N SER A 14 -32.00 -28.08 -6.14
CA SER A 14 -32.84 -27.16 -6.91
C SER A 14 -33.54 -27.84 -8.08
N ASP A 15 -32.92 -28.83 -8.72
CA ASP A 15 -33.56 -29.65 -9.77
C ASP A 15 -34.67 -30.54 -9.20
N LYS A 16 -34.44 -31.16 -8.03
CA LYS A 16 -35.47 -31.97 -7.36
C LYS A 16 -36.66 -31.14 -6.87
N ALA A 17 -36.44 -29.94 -6.34
CA ALA A 17 -37.51 -29.05 -5.89
C ALA A 17 -38.39 -28.57 -7.05
N LEU A 18 -37.80 -28.26 -8.21
CA LEU A 18 -38.54 -27.89 -9.42
C LEU A 18 -39.40 -29.04 -9.95
N ALA A 19 -38.84 -30.27 -9.97
CA ALA A 19 -39.54 -31.46 -10.47
C ALA A 19 -40.74 -31.86 -9.59
N VAL A 20 -40.68 -31.58 -8.28
CA VAL A 20 -41.78 -31.89 -7.33
C VAL A 20 -42.86 -30.81 -7.34
N LEU A 21 -42.50 -29.53 -7.56
CA LEU A 21 -43.44 -28.41 -7.49
C LEU A 21 -44.13 -28.08 -8.82
N ALA A 22 -43.52 -28.45 -9.96
CA ALA A 22 -44.05 -28.14 -11.28
C ALA A 22 -44.96 -29.26 -11.83
N ARG A 23 -46.26 -29.18 -11.50
CA ARG A 23 -47.33 -29.97 -12.14
C ARG A 23 -47.98 -29.27 -13.35
N GLN A 24 -47.64 -28.00 -13.62
CA GLN A 24 -48.20 -27.18 -14.70
C GLN A 24 -47.06 -26.46 -15.50
N PRO A 25 -47.10 -26.43 -16.84
CA PRO A 25 -46.01 -25.92 -17.69
C PRO A 25 -45.66 -24.43 -17.48
N GLU A 26 -46.65 -23.58 -17.20
CA GLU A 26 -46.44 -22.13 -17.01
C GLU A 26 -45.69 -21.82 -15.71
N LEU A 27 -45.98 -22.57 -14.63
CA LEU A 27 -45.28 -22.44 -13.36
C LEU A 27 -43.80 -22.82 -13.50
N LEU A 28 -43.50 -23.79 -14.37
CA LEU A 28 -42.17 -24.31 -14.65
C LEU A 28 -41.25 -23.23 -15.24
N SER A 29 -41.75 -22.45 -16.20
CA SER A 29 -41.01 -21.36 -16.85
C SER A 29 -40.69 -20.20 -15.88
N PHE A 30 -41.65 -19.83 -15.04
CA PHE A 30 -41.46 -18.79 -14.02
C PHE A 30 -40.45 -19.23 -12.94
N LEU A 31 -40.56 -20.47 -12.45
CA LEU A 31 -39.64 -21.04 -11.46
C LEU A 31 -38.22 -21.18 -12.01
N GLN A 32 -38.06 -21.54 -13.28
CA GLN A 32 -36.78 -21.67 -13.95
C GLN A 32 -36.08 -20.32 -14.13
N THR A 33 -36.84 -19.26 -14.45
CA THR A 33 -36.33 -17.89 -14.52
C THR A 33 -35.89 -17.40 -13.14
N CYS A 34 -36.73 -17.57 -12.12
CA CYS A 34 -36.41 -17.21 -10.72
C CYS A 34 -35.15 -17.92 -10.21
N LYS A 35 -34.99 -19.21 -10.54
CA LYS A 35 -33.78 -19.99 -10.23
C LYS A 35 -32.53 -19.40 -10.89
N GLY A 36 -32.62 -18.96 -12.15
CA GLY A 36 -31.53 -18.29 -12.84
C GLY A 36 -31.10 -16.98 -12.16
N TRP A 37 -32.07 -16.14 -11.80
CA TRP A 37 -31.81 -14.90 -11.05
C TRP A 37 -31.19 -15.17 -9.68
N LEU A 38 -31.68 -16.17 -8.95
CA LEU A 38 -31.13 -16.58 -7.66
C LEU A 38 -29.70 -17.09 -7.80
N PHE A 39 -29.39 -17.87 -8.84
CA PHE A 39 -28.04 -18.33 -9.12
C PHE A 39 -27.09 -17.16 -9.40
N ILE A 40 -27.48 -16.21 -10.25
CA ILE A 40 -26.69 -15.01 -10.56
C ILE A 40 -26.46 -14.16 -9.30
N LEU A 41 -27.48 -13.98 -8.46
CA LEU A 41 -27.36 -13.21 -7.23
C LEU A 41 -26.38 -13.88 -6.24
N VAL A 42 -26.49 -15.19 -6.07
CA VAL A 42 -25.59 -15.96 -5.19
C VAL A 42 -24.16 -15.95 -5.71
N THR A 43 -23.93 -16.13 -7.01
CA THR A 43 -22.58 -16.08 -7.59
C THR A 43 -21.99 -14.68 -7.53
N ALA A 44 -22.79 -13.63 -7.78
CA ALA A 44 -22.36 -12.24 -7.66
C ALA A 44 -21.99 -11.88 -6.21
N ALA A 45 -22.82 -12.25 -5.23
CA ALA A 45 -22.53 -12.05 -3.81
C ALA A 45 -21.25 -12.80 -3.38
N PHE A 46 -21.09 -14.05 -3.82
CA PHE A 46 -19.89 -14.83 -3.55
C PHE A 46 -18.63 -14.20 -4.13
N LEU A 47 -18.66 -13.78 -5.40
CA LEU A 47 -17.56 -13.08 -6.06
C LEU A 47 -17.22 -11.77 -5.34
N TYR A 48 -18.24 -10.98 -4.97
CA TYR A 48 -18.07 -9.75 -4.22
C TYR A 48 -17.34 -9.99 -2.89
N VAL A 49 -17.80 -10.97 -2.09
CA VAL A 49 -17.14 -11.33 -0.82
C VAL A 49 -15.70 -11.80 -1.05
N MET A 50 -15.45 -12.59 -2.09
CA MET A 50 -14.11 -13.08 -2.42
C MET A 50 -13.16 -11.94 -2.80
N ILE A 51 -13.62 -11.00 -3.62
CA ILE A 51 -12.85 -9.81 -4.02
C ILE A 51 -12.58 -8.92 -2.82
N ALA A 52 -13.62 -8.61 -2.03
CA ALA A 52 -13.50 -7.76 -0.84
C ALA A 52 -12.52 -8.33 0.19
N ARG A 53 -12.57 -9.64 0.41
CA ARG A 53 -11.66 -10.35 1.32
C ARG A 53 -10.23 -10.42 0.78
N SER A 54 -10.06 -10.60 -0.53
CA SER A 54 -8.73 -10.58 -1.18
C SER A 54 -8.09 -9.18 -1.11
N GLY A 55 -8.89 -8.13 -1.31
CA GLY A 55 -8.41 -6.75 -1.17
C GLY A 55 -7.94 -6.41 0.25
N ALA A 56 -8.57 -6.98 1.29
CA ALA A 56 -8.13 -6.78 2.66
C ALA A 56 -6.75 -7.41 2.94
N ALA A 57 -6.45 -8.58 2.37
CA ALA A 57 -5.14 -9.22 2.50
C ALA A 57 -4.05 -8.42 1.78
N ILE A 58 -4.34 -7.90 0.59
CA ILE A 58 -3.40 -7.07 -0.19
C ILE A 58 -3.05 -5.79 0.58
N ARG A 59 -4.05 -5.11 1.18
CA ARG A 59 -3.82 -3.89 1.96
C ARG A 59 -2.90 -4.12 3.16
N HIS A 60 -2.98 -5.27 3.82
CA HIS A 60 -2.13 -5.57 4.96
C HIS A 60 -0.65 -5.67 4.55
N HIS A 61 -0.37 -6.33 3.42
CA HIS A 61 1.00 -6.41 2.89
C HIS A 61 1.55 -5.06 2.47
N GLU A 62 0.70 -4.19 1.90
CA GLU A 62 1.13 -2.86 1.48
C GLU A 62 1.43 -1.95 2.69
N GLN A 63 0.61 -2.04 3.74
CA GLN A 63 0.86 -1.32 5.00
C GLN A 63 2.13 -1.79 5.71
N GLU A 64 2.43 -3.09 5.66
CA GLU A 64 3.65 -3.62 6.26
C GLU A 64 4.89 -3.11 5.53
N LYS A 65 4.88 -3.11 4.19
CA LYS A 65 5.95 -2.50 3.39
C LYS A 65 6.12 -1.02 3.70
N GLN A 66 5.02 -0.28 3.80
CA GLN A 66 5.06 1.15 4.13
C GLN A 66 5.66 1.39 5.52
N ARG A 67 5.22 0.64 6.54
CA ARG A 67 5.76 0.76 7.89
C ARG A 67 7.26 0.47 7.96
N VAL A 68 7.71 -0.56 7.25
CA VAL A 68 9.14 -0.91 7.19
C VAL A 68 9.92 0.20 6.49
N TYR A 69 9.39 0.75 5.41
CA TYR A 69 9.99 1.88 4.70
C TYR A 69 10.11 3.12 5.61
N ASP A 70 9.01 3.52 6.26
CA ASP A 70 8.98 4.70 7.15
C ASP A 70 9.94 4.53 8.33
N ALA A 71 9.97 3.34 8.95
CA ALA A 71 10.91 3.03 10.03
C ALA A 71 12.37 3.09 9.55
N THR A 72 12.65 2.62 8.34
CA THR A 72 13.99 2.64 7.75
C THR A 72 14.45 4.08 7.47
N LEU A 73 13.58 4.92 6.91
CA LEU A 73 13.90 6.33 6.65
C LEU A 73 14.15 7.10 7.95
N THR A 74 13.31 6.88 8.97
CA THR A 74 13.47 7.49 10.28
C THR A 74 14.81 7.10 10.91
N ALA A 75 15.17 5.81 10.83
CA ALA A 75 16.45 5.32 11.32
C ALA A 75 17.63 5.93 10.54
N MET A 76 17.54 6.00 9.21
CA MET A 76 18.57 6.61 8.36
C MET A 76 18.80 8.08 8.72
N HIS A 77 17.72 8.85 8.90
CA HIS A 77 17.79 10.24 9.35
C HIS A 77 18.53 10.36 10.69
N HIS A 78 18.17 9.54 11.68
CA HIS A 78 18.85 9.54 12.98
C HIS A 78 20.34 9.16 12.89
N ILE A 79 20.68 8.11 12.13
CA ILE A 79 22.07 7.64 11.97
C ILE A 79 22.93 8.73 11.32
N LEU A 80 22.39 9.37 10.29
CA LEU A 80 23.12 10.33 9.50
C LEU A 80 23.34 11.66 10.25
N ASN A 81 22.34 12.12 10.99
CA ASN A 81 22.50 13.25 11.90
C ASN A 81 23.49 12.94 13.04
N ASN A 82 23.43 11.74 13.61
CA ASN A 82 24.41 11.31 14.62
C ASN A 82 25.83 11.29 14.05
N PHE A 83 26.01 10.81 12.82
CA PHE A 83 27.30 10.82 12.13
C PHE A 83 27.83 12.24 11.95
N LEU A 84 27.01 13.18 11.45
CA LEU A 84 27.42 14.58 11.31
C LEU A 84 27.87 15.19 12.66
N ASN A 85 27.16 14.90 13.74
CA ASN A 85 27.54 15.37 15.08
C ASN A 85 28.90 14.80 15.52
N GLN A 86 29.17 13.53 15.27
CA GLN A 86 30.48 12.91 15.56
C GLN A 86 31.60 13.53 14.74
N MET A 87 31.35 13.79 13.45
CA MET A 87 32.28 14.46 12.57
C MET A 87 32.57 15.90 13.06
N MET A 88 31.54 16.64 13.51
CA MET A 88 31.76 17.96 14.12
C MET A 88 32.66 17.90 15.36
N LEU A 89 32.49 16.89 16.23
CA LEU A 89 33.38 16.69 17.37
C LEU A 89 34.82 16.38 16.94
N PHE A 90 35.00 15.54 15.92
CA PHE A 90 36.32 15.26 15.35
C PHE A 90 37.00 16.53 14.84
N ARG A 91 36.27 17.41 14.13
CA ARG A 91 36.77 18.71 13.68
C ARG A 91 37.27 19.55 14.85
N THR A 92 36.48 19.64 15.92
CA THR A 92 36.85 20.39 17.12
C THR A 92 38.11 19.84 17.77
N GLU A 93 38.27 18.51 17.85
CA GLU A 93 39.48 17.88 18.38
C GLU A 93 40.70 18.12 17.47
N ALA A 94 40.51 18.01 16.15
CA ALA A 94 41.55 18.28 15.16
C ALA A 94 42.05 19.72 15.26
N GLU A 95 41.16 20.69 15.41
CA GLU A 95 41.51 22.11 15.66
C GLU A 95 42.27 22.29 16.98
N GLN A 96 41.86 21.61 18.06
CA GLN A 96 42.53 21.70 19.36
C GLN A 96 43.93 21.09 19.37
N SER A 97 44.14 20.01 18.62
CA SER A 97 45.46 19.38 18.49
C SER A 97 46.49 20.29 17.81
N GLY A 98 46.05 21.19 16.92
CA GLY A 98 46.91 22.06 16.13
C GLY A 98 47.77 21.34 15.09
N ASP A 99 47.63 20.02 14.93
CA ASP A 99 48.43 19.18 14.04
C ASP A 99 47.96 19.21 12.58
N PHE A 100 46.75 19.73 12.33
CA PHE A 100 46.14 19.74 11.00
C PHE A 100 46.28 21.10 10.30
N ASP A 101 46.63 21.06 9.01
CA ASP A 101 46.69 22.24 8.15
C ASP A 101 45.31 22.94 8.09
N PRO A 102 45.22 24.26 8.36
CA PRO A 102 43.98 25.03 8.24
C PRO A 102 43.28 24.90 6.89
N GLU A 103 44.01 24.70 5.79
CA GLU A 103 43.42 24.52 4.46
C GLU A 103 42.66 23.18 4.36
N ILE A 104 43.20 22.12 4.96
CA ILE A 104 42.55 20.79 5.03
C ILE A 104 41.28 20.84 5.87
N LEU A 105 41.30 21.58 6.99
CA LEU A 105 40.11 21.83 7.80
C LEU A 105 39.05 22.65 7.03
N GLY A 106 39.48 23.57 6.16
CA GLY A 106 38.58 24.29 5.26
C GLY A 106 37.87 23.39 4.23
N TYR A 107 38.60 22.45 3.60
CA TYR A 107 37.99 21.45 2.71
C TYR A 107 37.01 20.54 3.45
N TYR A 108 37.39 20.13 4.65
CA TYR A 108 36.53 19.34 5.53
C TYR A 108 35.19 20.05 5.80
N ASP A 109 35.23 21.34 6.12
CA ASP A 109 34.02 22.13 6.39
C ASP A 109 33.11 22.23 5.18
N LEU A 110 33.70 22.42 3.99
CA LEU A 110 32.94 22.47 2.75
C LEU A 110 32.19 21.16 2.48
N VAL A 111 32.84 20.02 2.69
CA VAL A 111 32.23 18.69 2.49
C VAL A 111 31.17 18.41 3.55
N MET A 112 31.41 18.76 4.82
CA MET A 112 30.43 18.55 5.88
C MET A 112 29.18 19.42 5.71
N GLU A 113 29.34 20.66 5.26
CA GLU A 113 28.22 21.55 4.99
C GLU A 113 27.39 21.07 3.78
N ASP A 114 28.05 20.63 2.71
CA ASP A 114 27.35 20.06 1.56
C ASP A 114 26.58 18.78 1.95
N ALA A 115 27.21 17.87 2.70
CA ALA A 115 26.56 16.67 3.22
C ALA A 115 25.32 17.03 4.04
N ARG A 116 25.44 17.98 4.98
CA ARG A 116 24.32 18.46 5.80
C ARG A 116 23.16 18.99 4.95
N GLN A 117 23.46 19.80 3.93
CA GLN A 117 22.42 20.31 3.03
C GLN A 117 21.72 19.21 2.24
N GLN A 118 22.46 18.21 1.74
CA GLN A 118 21.87 17.08 1.01
C GLN A 118 20.91 16.28 1.90
N ILE A 119 21.27 16.08 3.17
CA ILE A 119 20.45 15.35 4.15
C ILE A 119 19.15 16.10 4.44
N THR A 120 19.22 17.40 4.68
CA THR A 120 18.03 18.24 4.88
C THR A 120 17.15 18.29 3.63
N ARG A 121 17.73 18.25 2.43
CA ARG A 121 16.93 18.15 1.18
C ARG A 121 16.23 16.81 1.05
N LEU A 122 16.88 15.71 1.46
CA LEU A 122 16.27 14.39 1.47
C LEU A 122 15.07 14.31 2.43
N GLU A 123 15.12 15.00 3.56
CA GLU A 123 13.95 15.13 4.47
C GLU A 123 12.74 15.78 3.79
N GLY A 124 12.97 16.76 2.91
CA GLY A 124 11.90 17.41 2.14
C GLY A 124 11.31 16.54 1.02
N VAL A 125 12.03 15.51 0.56
CA VAL A 125 11.57 14.56 -0.47
C VAL A 125 10.98 13.29 0.14
N ALA A 126 11.29 12.99 1.41
CA ALA A 126 10.81 11.82 2.12
C ALA A 126 9.29 11.79 2.37
N ASP A 127 8.58 12.91 2.15
CA ASP A 127 7.13 12.89 1.96
C ASP A 127 6.80 12.35 0.56
N VAL A 128 7.14 11.08 0.32
CA VAL A 128 6.65 10.30 -0.83
C VAL A 128 5.21 9.85 -0.50
N SER A 129 4.39 10.79 -0.07
CA SER A 129 2.95 10.62 -0.05
C SER A 129 2.47 10.49 -1.50
N PRO A 130 1.45 9.67 -1.78
CA PRO A 130 0.78 9.64 -3.09
C PRO A 130 0.50 11.04 -3.64
N GLU A 131 0.30 12.03 -2.77
CA GLU A 131 -0.01 13.40 -3.15
C GLU A 131 1.19 14.19 -3.68
N THR A 132 2.40 13.91 -3.18
CA THR A 132 3.63 14.54 -3.68
C THR A 132 4.03 13.98 -5.04
N ILE A 133 3.85 12.67 -5.26
CA ILE A 133 4.05 12.03 -6.57
C ILE A 133 3.00 12.51 -7.57
N ARG A 134 1.72 12.56 -7.19
CA ARG A 134 0.63 12.95 -8.09
C ARG A 134 0.68 14.44 -8.42
N GLY A 135 1.10 15.30 -7.48
CA GLY A 135 1.36 16.73 -7.71
C GLY A 135 2.59 17.00 -8.60
N ALA A 136 3.61 16.14 -8.54
CA ALA A 136 4.76 16.21 -9.44
C ALA A 136 4.43 15.74 -10.87
N ILE A 137 3.48 14.80 -11.03
CA ILE A 137 3.05 14.28 -12.35
C ILE A 137 1.94 15.16 -12.96
N PHE A 138 1.04 15.73 -12.15
CA PHE A 138 -0.07 16.58 -12.59
C PHE A 138 -0.17 17.88 -11.78
N PRO A 139 0.67 18.89 -12.07
CA PRO A 139 0.58 20.18 -11.39
C PRO A 139 -0.77 20.84 -11.70
N GLY A 140 -1.64 21.01 -10.69
CA GLY A 140 -2.85 21.86 -10.75
C GLY A 140 -4.22 21.15 -10.76
N MET A 141 -4.33 19.84 -10.56
CA MET A 141 -5.63 19.15 -10.45
C MET A 141 -6.08 18.95 -8.98
N PRO A 142 -7.29 19.40 -8.58
CA PRO A 142 -7.78 19.22 -7.22
C PRO A 142 -8.12 17.74 -6.88
N VAL A 143 -7.85 17.38 -5.63
CA VAL A 143 -7.93 16.04 -5.04
C VAL A 143 -9.37 15.66 -4.73
N GLU A 144 -10.21 15.36 -5.72
CA GLU A 144 -11.61 15.02 -5.42
C GLU A 144 -12.27 13.99 -6.34
N TYR A 145 -11.61 12.88 -6.71
CA TYR A 145 -12.34 11.78 -7.37
C TYR A 145 -11.72 10.41 -7.10
N GLU A 146 -12.03 9.79 -5.96
CA GLU A 146 -11.98 8.32 -5.88
C GLU A 146 -12.96 7.79 -4.81
N GLN A 147 -14.24 7.85 -5.15
CA GLN A 147 -15.32 7.07 -4.55
C GLN A 147 -16.10 6.41 -5.69
N VAL A 148 -15.47 5.50 -6.44
CA VAL A 148 -16.18 4.44 -7.19
C VAL A 148 -15.29 3.20 -7.29
#